data_AF-A0A938S5F7-F1
#
_entry.id   AF-A0A938S5F7-F1
#
_cell.length_a   1.000
_cell.length_b   1.000
_cell.length_c   1.000
_cell.angle_alpha   90.00
_cell.angle_beta   90.00
_cell.angle_gamma   90.00
#
_symmetry.space_group_name_H-M   'P 1'
#
loop_
_entity.id
_entity.type
_entity.pdbx_description
1 polymer ?
#
loop_
_entity_poly.entity_id
_entity_poly.type
_entity_poly.pdbx_seq_one_letter_code
_entity_poly.pdbx_strand_id
1 'polypeptide(L)' 'MVRPLRIEYPGAVYHVMNRGQRQEPIVLDRRDRERFLSDLGRLSGQFHVLIRGCCLMTNHDHLAQRMAKDLL' A
#
# COMPACT_ATOMS: atom_id res chain seq x y z
N MET A 1 -21.68 -10.58 6.19
CA MET A 1 -21.75 -9.14 6.52
C MET A 1 -21.37 -8.34 5.27
N VAL A 2 -22.11 -7.30 4.91
CA VAL A 2 -21.74 -6.45 3.77
C VAL A 2 -20.58 -5.55 4.20
N ARG A 3 -19.54 -5.43 3.38
CA ARG A 3 -18.45 -4.50 3.67
C ARG A 3 -18.94 -3.07 3.37
N PRO A 4 -18.62 -2.08 4.22
CA PRO A 4 -18.93 -0.68 3.93
C PRO A 4 -18.33 -0.24 2.58
N LEU A 5 -18.99 0.72 1.93
CA LEU A 5 -18.46 1.33 0.72
C LEU A 5 -17.12 2.01 1.02
N ARG A 6 -16.13 1.80 0.15
CA ARG A 6 -14.88 2.56 0.18
C ARG A 6 -15.16 3.90 -0.50
N ILE A 7 -15.30 4.94 0.31
CA ILE A 7 -15.62 6.28 -0.18
C ILE A 7 -14.38 6.87 -0.84
N GLU A 8 -14.53 7.33 -2.07
CA GLU A 8 -13.46 7.99 -2.81
C GLU A 8 -13.81 9.44 -3.15
N TYR A 9 -12.86 10.36 -2.93
CA TYR A 9 -13.02 11.76 -3.35
C TYR A 9 -11.67 12.41 -3.75
N PRO A 10 -11.70 13.46 -4.59
CA PRO A 10 -10.49 14.08 -5.11
C PRO A 10 -9.57 14.60 -4.00
N GLY A 11 -8.30 14.17 -4.03
CA GLY A 11 -7.28 14.63 -3.08
C GLY A 11 -7.27 13.92 -1.72
N ALA A 12 -8.21 13.00 -1.48
CA ALA A 12 -8.21 12.15 -0.29
C ALA A 12 -6.89 11.37 -0.14
N VAL A 13 -6.46 11.16 1.11
CA VAL A 13 -5.36 10.27 1.46
C VAL A 13 -5.95 9.11 2.26
N TYR A 14 -5.65 7.91 1.82
CA TYR A 14 -6.12 6.67 2.43
C TYR A 14 -4.97 6.00 3.16
N HIS A 15 -5.26 5.56 4.38
CA HIS A 15 -4.43 4.58 5.06
C HIS A 15 -4.86 3.18 4.62
N VAL A 16 -3.95 2.45 3.99
CA VAL A 16 -4.12 1.05 3.62
C VAL A 16 -3.21 0.20 4.50
N MET A 17 -3.73 -0.91 5.00
CA MET A 17 -2.95 -1.90 5.73
C MET A 17 -3.21 -3.27 5.10
N ASN A 18 -2.13 -4.01 4.85
CA ASN A 18 -2.19 -5.43 4.58
C ASN A 18 -1.41 -6.19 5.64
N ARG A 19 -1.89 -7.38 6.00
CA ARG A 19 -1.31 -8.22 7.05
C ARG A 19 -1.28 -9.67 6.57
N GLY A 20 -0.17 -10.34 6.87
CA GLY A 20 -0.01 -11.76 6.61
C GLY A 20 -1.13 -12.57 7.26
N GLN A 21 -1.61 -13.57 6.53
CA GLN A 21 -2.60 -14.50 7.08
C GLN A 21 -2.05 -15.11 8.37
N ARG A 22 -2.90 -15.21 9.39
CA ARG A 22 -2.50 -15.73 10.72
C ARG A 22 -1.31 -14.98 11.34
N GLN A 23 -1.09 -13.72 10.98
CA GLN A 23 0.06 -12.89 11.41
C GLN A 23 1.42 -13.43 10.97
N GLU A 24 1.46 -14.31 9.98
CA GLU A 24 2.68 -14.86 9.43
C GLU A 24 3.55 -13.77 8.77
N PRO A 25 4.88 -13.95 8.74
CA PRO A 25 5.77 -13.02 8.06
C PRO A 25 5.39 -12.84 6.59
N ILE A 26 5.33 -11.58 6.14
CA ILE A 26 5.19 -11.20 4.72
C ILE A 26 6.54 -10.84 4.09
N VAL A 27 7.56 -10.64 4.93
CA VAL A 27 8.96 -10.44 4.55
C VAL A 27 9.84 -11.29 5.48
N LEU A 28 10.69 -12.14 4.91
CA LEU A 28 11.52 -13.07 5.67
C LEU A 28 12.93 -12.53 5.89
N ASP A 29 13.44 -11.78 4.92
CA ASP A 29 14.80 -11.25 4.97
C ASP A 29 14.91 -9.84 4.39
N ARG A 30 16.16 -9.38 4.27
CA ARG A 30 16.46 -8.07 3.69
C ARG A 30 16.14 -7.98 2.19
N ARG A 31 16.35 -9.07 1.43
CA ARG A 31 16.09 -9.10 -0.02
C ARG A 31 14.59 -8.98 -0.29
N ASP A 32 13.75 -9.61 0.53
CA ASP A 32 12.30 -9.46 0.46
C ASP A 32 11.86 -8.01 0.70
N ARG A 33 12.47 -7.33 1.69
CA ARG A 33 12.20 -5.91 1.96
C ARG A 33 12.59 -5.01 0.80
N GLU A 34 13.77 -5.23 0.21
CA GLU A 34 14.24 -4.48 -0.96
C GLU A 34 13.33 -4.72 -2.17
N ARG A 35 12.92 -5.98 -2.40
CA ARG A 35 11.94 -6.35 -3.44
C ARG A 35 10.60 -5.66 -3.22
N PHE A 36 10.06 -5.71 -2.01
CA PHE A 36 8.78 -5.06 -1.67
C PHE A 36 8.82 -3.57 -1.99
N LEU A 37 9.87 -2.85 -1.57
CA LEU A 37 10.00 -1.41 -1.82
C LEU A 37 10.20 -1.10 -3.31
N SER A 38 10.97 -1.92 -4.03
CA SER A 38 11.15 -1.80 -5.48
C SER A 38 9.83 -2.00 -6.24
N ASP A 39 9.07 -3.05 -5.87
CA ASP A 39 7.77 -3.33 -6.48
C ASP A 39 6.75 -2.25 -6.11
N LEU A 40 6.73 -1.78 -4.86
CA LEU A 40 5.87 -0.66 -4.44
C LEU A 40 6.14 0.58 -5.29
N GLY A 41 7.40 0.94 -5.52
CA GLY A 41 7.78 2.05 -6.39
C GLY A 41 7.31 1.85 -7.83
N ARG A 42 7.61 0.70 -8.43
CA ARG A 42 7.20 0.37 -9.80
C ARG A 42 5.68 0.37 -9.99
N LEU A 43 4.96 -0.28 -9.07
CA LEU A 43 3.50 -0.41 -9.11
C LEU A 43 2.80 0.91 -8.82
N SER A 44 3.39 1.78 -7.97
CA SER A 44 2.85 3.13 -7.73
C SER A 44 2.79 3.95 -9.02
N GLY A 45 3.81 3.86 -9.88
CA GLY A 45 3.80 4.47 -11.21
C GLY A 45 2.81 3.80 -12.16
N GLN A 46 2.78 2.47 -12.20
CA GLN A 46 1.87 1.70 -13.06
C GLN A 46 0.38 1.96 -12.76
N PHE A 47 0.02 2.10 -11.49
CA PHE A 47 -1.37 2.30 -11.05
C PHE A 47 -1.72 3.75 -10.74
N HIS A 48 -0.82 4.70 -11.04
CA HIS A 48 -1.03 6.12 -10.77
C HIS A 48 -1.42 6.38 -9.31
N VAL A 49 -0.67 5.79 -8.38
CA VAL A 49 -0.84 5.98 -6.94
C VAL A 49 0.37 6.73 -6.40
N LEU A 50 0.13 7.76 -5.59
CA LEU A 50 1.17 8.48 -4.86
C LEU A 50 1.27 7.92 -3.44
N ILE A 51 2.41 7.30 -3.13
CA ILE A 51 2.74 6.84 -1.78
C ILE A 51 3.32 8.01 -0.98
N ARG A 52 2.58 8.49 0.02
CA ARG A 52 2.96 9.56 0.93
C ARG A 52 3.78 9.05 2.12
N GLY A 53 3.61 7.79 2.47
CA GLY A 53 4.34 7.14 3.56
C GLY A 53 4.17 5.63 3.48
N CYS A 54 5.22 4.91 3.91
CA CYS A 54 5.26 3.45 3.94
C CYS A 54 5.94 3.00 5.24
N CYS A 55 5.30 2.11 5.98
CA CYS A 55 5.90 1.39 7.10
C CYS A 55 5.79 -0.12 6.82
N LEU A 56 6.93 -0.79 6.65
CA LEU A 56 7.01 -2.22 6.35
C LEU A 56 7.52 -2.98 7.58
N MET A 57 6.62 -3.68 8.25
CA MET A 57 6.92 -4.57 9.37
C MET A 57 7.06 -6.02 8.87
N THR A 58 7.45 -6.93 9.76
CA THR A 58 7.69 -8.34 9.37
C THR A 58 6.44 -9.03 8.84
N ASN A 59 5.26 -8.75 9.40
CA ASN A 59 4.01 -9.44 9.09
C ASN A 59 2.89 -8.53 8.57
N HIS A 60 3.15 -7.23 8.38
CA HIS A 60 2.18 -6.30 7.82
C HIS A 60 2.85 -5.03 7.31
N ASP A 61 2.13 -4.30 6.47
CA ASP A 61 2.52 -3.01 5.95
C ASP A 61 1.42 -1.97 6.18
N HIS A 62 1.84 -0.71 6.25
CA HIS A 62 0.97 0.46 6.28
C HIS A 62 1.39 1.40 5.17
N LEU A 63 0.45 1.78 4.31
CA LEU A 63 0.65 2.75 3.25
C LEU A 63 -0.28 3.95 3.48
N ALA A 64 0.27 5.16 3.45
CA ALA A 64 -0.51 6.37 3.27
C ALA A 64 -0.45 6.72 1.79
N GLN A 65 -1.57 6.55 1.08
CA GLN A 65 -1.59 6.70 -0.37
C GLN A 65 -2.74 7.60 -0.85
N ARG A 66 -2.57 8.20 -2.02
CA ARG A 66 -3.65 8.88 -2.73
C ARG A 66 -3.54 8.55 -4.21
N MET A 67 -4.65 8.67 -4.94
CA MET A 67 -4.59 8.61 -6.39
C MET A 67 -3.77 9.81 -6.91
N ALA A 68 -2.85 9.57 -7.83
CA ALA A 68 -2.24 10.62 -8.61
C ALA A 68 -3.37 11.26 -9.43
N LYS A 69 -3.64 12.54 -9.19
CA LYS A 69 -4.54 13.27 -10.06
C LYS A 69 -3.83 13.47 -11.39
N ASP A 70 -4.34 12.82 -12.44
CA ASP A 70 -4.47 13.34 -13.80
C ASP A 70 -5.44 12.44 -14.58
N LEU A 71 -6.73 12.80 -14.57
CA LEU A 71 -7.78 12.60 -15.60
C LEU A 71 -9.17 12.91 -15.00
N LEU A 72 -9.39 14.21 -14.75
CA LEU A 72 -10.62 15.03 -14.87
C LEU A 72 -10.43 16.32 -14.06
#